data_AF-A0A956RER8-F1
#
_entry.id   AF-A0A956RER8-F1
#
_cell.length_a   1.000
_cell.length_b   1.000
_cell.length_c   1.000
_cell.angle_alpha   90.00
_cell.angle_beta   90.00
_cell.angle_gamma   90.00
#
_symmetry.space_group_name_H-M   'P 1'
#
loop_
_entity.id
_entity.type
_entity.pdbx_description
1 polymer ?
#
loop_
_entity_poly.entity_id
_entity_poly.type
_entity_poly.pdbx_seq_one_letter_code
_entity_poly.pdbx_strand_id
1 'polypeptide(L)'
;MTRARSQSIPPRPQRLGAQTFDAAELAREHPPRLRVANKQLVYDIACPNGQDDSGAVHCSRWAALAIDSLIWPGSEAVELRVHQGVFDYADAKDAVSWTLNFAHSDLFCAYGGPHFAQDEIQVAEHPALASVREALLAYFTGRDERRRASMSEPARALADGMLPCTVVAGRPTPVLIAGAPRRCVVATDIDPARGRPLGLYGRRFARASPEVVRMATTRLVPPTRSNILAMEAPACLRGVYTEEQLHHILETAITGFSAARAVSGELAPGRATMIHTGYWGCGAYGGDRTLMAMLQLVAAATSGIERVVFHVVDRQGRETFARASAALDTLAGELAPAPMSEMIACLAAMGFRWGVSDGN
;
A
#
# COMPACT_ATOMS: atom_id res chain seq x y z
N MET A 1 -3.09 27.26 -28.88
CA MET A 1 -2.12 27.89 -27.96
C MET A 1 -1.74 26.86 -26.90
N THR A 2 -0.58 26.25 -27.03
CA THR A 2 -0.06 25.24 -26.09
C THR A 2 0.37 25.97 -24.83
N ARG A 3 -0.45 25.95 -23.75
CA ARG A 3 -0.02 26.45 -22.45
C ARG A 3 1.21 25.64 -22.04
N ALA A 4 2.37 26.30 -21.93
CA ALA A 4 3.57 25.71 -21.37
C ALA A 4 3.21 25.21 -19.96
N ARG A 5 3.29 23.88 -19.75
CA ARG A 5 3.16 23.27 -18.42
C ARG A 5 4.27 23.86 -17.55
N SER A 6 3.93 24.81 -16.69
CA SER A 6 4.79 25.21 -15.59
C SER A 6 5.00 23.96 -14.75
N GLN A 7 6.13 23.28 -14.93
CA GLN A 7 6.46 22.09 -14.16
C GLN A 7 6.77 22.54 -12.74
N SER A 8 5.76 22.58 -11.88
CA SER A 8 5.97 22.65 -10.45
C SER A 8 6.81 21.44 -10.05
N ILE A 9 7.96 21.69 -9.41
CA ILE A 9 8.82 20.63 -8.87
C ILE A 9 7.94 19.76 -7.95
N PRO A 10 7.76 18.46 -8.24
CA PRO A 10 6.82 17.68 -7.45
C PRO A 10 7.33 17.52 -6.01
N PRO A 11 6.41 17.46 -5.03
CA PRO A 11 6.76 17.47 -3.62
C PRO A 11 7.60 16.24 -3.25
N ARG A 12 8.59 16.43 -2.38
CA ARG A 12 9.46 15.35 -1.86
C ARG A 12 9.40 15.31 -0.32
N PRO A 13 8.85 14.24 0.28
CA PRO A 13 8.84 14.09 1.73
C PRO A 13 10.24 13.80 2.28
N GLN A 14 10.42 14.05 3.58
CA GLN A 14 11.65 13.68 4.29
C GLN A 14 11.66 12.17 4.57
N ARG A 15 12.78 11.50 4.29
CA ARG A 15 13.00 10.12 4.72
C ARG A 15 13.35 10.10 6.21
N LEU A 16 12.58 9.36 7.00
CA LEU A 16 12.83 9.15 8.43
C LEU A 16 13.91 8.11 8.67
N GLY A 17 13.94 7.06 7.84
CA GLY A 17 14.93 5.99 7.91
C GLY A 17 14.92 5.13 6.65
N ALA A 18 16.03 4.41 6.43
CA ALA A 18 16.09 3.34 5.46
C ALA A 18 17.05 2.25 5.91
N GLN A 19 16.74 1.02 5.52
CA GLN A 19 17.56 -0.15 5.76
C GLN A 19 17.46 -1.09 4.55
N THR A 20 18.60 -1.63 4.15
CA THR A 20 18.67 -2.71 3.16
C THR A 20 18.93 -4.03 3.87
N PHE A 21 18.22 -5.07 3.46
CA PHE A 21 18.42 -6.43 3.94
C PHE A 21 18.75 -7.34 2.75
N ASP A 22 19.52 -8.41 2.98
CA ASP A 22 19.50 -9.56 2.09
C ASP A 22 18.28 -10.43 2.43
N ALA A 23 17.51 -10.86 1.43
CA ALA A 23 16.26 -11.59 1.64
C ALA A 23 16.46 -12.95 2.34
N ALA A 24 17.53 -13.67 2.04
CA ALA A 24 17.79 -14.98 2.62
C ALA A 24 18.29 -14.85 4.06
N GLU A 25 19.20 -13.91 4.32
CA GLU A 25 19.67 -13.61 5.68
C GLU A 25 18.53 -13.11 6.56
N LEU A 26 17.72 -12.19 6.04
CA LEU A 26 16.56 -11.63 6.73
C LEU A 26 15.59 -12.73 7.20
N ALA A 27 15.28 -13.67 6.32
CA ALA A 27 14.37 -14.76 6.65
C ALA A 27 14.97 -15.77 7.63
N ARG A 28 16.29 -16.01 7.57
CA ARG A 28 17.02 -16.87 8.50
C ARG A 28 17.08 -16.27 9.91
N GLU A 29 17.36 -14.97 10.01
CA GLU A 29 17.54 -14.30 11.30
C GLU A 29 16.22 -13.87 11.94
N HIS A 30 15.25 -13.51 11.11
CA HIS A 30 13.95 -12.99 11.52
C HIS A 30 12.82 -13.75 10.78
N PRO A 31 12.64 -15.06 11.04
CA PRO A 31 11.64 -15.86 10.34
C PRO A 31 10.21 -15.39 10.67
N PRO A 32 9.24 -15.54 9.73
CA PRO A 32 7.85 -15.20 9.98
C PRO A 32 7.26 -15.98 11.17
N ARG A 33 6.47 -15.30 12.01
CA ARG A 33 5.77 -15.88 13.17
C ARG A 33 4.31 -16.16 12.86
N LEU A 34 4.04 -17.32 12.28
CA LEU A 34 2.70 -17.72 11.84
C LEU A 34 1.98 -18.48 12.95
N ARG A 35 0.79 -17.99 13.35
CA ARG A 35 0.01 -18.57 14.46
C ARG A 35 -1.15 -19.45 13.99
N VAL A 36 -1.46 -19.39 12.69
CA VAL A 36 -2.59 -20.11 12.09
C VAL A 36 -2.06 -21.14 11.11
N ALA A 37 -2.57 -22.37 11.22
CA ALA A 37 -2.12 -23.52 10.42
C ALA A 37 -2.17 -23.26 8.91
N ASN A 38 -3.24 -22.62 8.41
CA ASN A 38 -3.36 -22.31 6.98
C ASN A 38 -2.33 -21.28 6.50
N LYS A 39 -1.88 -20.36 7.37
CA LYS A 39 -0.77 -19.44 7.03
C LYS A 39 0.56 -20.19 6.96
N GLN A 40 0.80 -21.10 7.91
CA GLN A 40 1.97 -21.96 7.89
C GLN A 40 2.00 -22.82 6.61
N LEU A 41 0.86 -23.40 6.23
CA LEU A 41 0.75 -24.17 4.99
C LEU A 41 1.11 -23.37 3.74
N VAL A 42 0.63 -22.12 3.62
CA VAL A 42 0.99 -21.25 2.50
C VAL A 42 2.49 -20.97 2.49
N TYR A 43 3.08 -20.69 3.66
CA TYR A 43 4.52 -20.49 3.79
C TYR A 43 5.32 -21.74 3.38
N ASP A 44 4.91 -22.93 3.81
CA ASP A 44 5.59 -24.19 3.47
C ASP A 44 5.53 -24.47 1.95
N ILE A 45 4.41 -24.11 1.28
CA ILE A 45 4.30 -24.21 -0.18
C ILE A 45 5.19 -23.18 -0.87
N ALA A 46 5.24 -21.94 -0.37
CA ALA A 46 6.04 -20.86 -0.94
C ALA A 46 7.56 -21.08 -0.75
N CYS A 47 7.94 -21.67 0.39
CA CYS A 47 9.29 -21.76 0.92
C CYS A 47 9.63 -23.18 1.40
N PRO A 48 9.56 -24.22 0.55
CA PRO A 48 9.69 -25.62 1.00
C PRO A 48 11.05 -25.96 1.61
N ASN A 49 12.11 -25.20 1.25
CA ASN A 49 13.45 -25.32 1.82
C ASN A 49 13.82 -24.07 2.66
N GLY A 50 12.82 -23.32 3.13
CA GLY A 50 13.00 -21.97 3.64
C GLY A 50 13.09 -20.91 2.54
N GLN A 51 13.52 -19.71 2.91
CA GLN A 51 13.76 -18.59 1.99
C GLN A 51 15.25 -18.53 1.67
N ASP A 52 15.66 -19.21 0.60
CA ASP A 52 17.05 -19.36 0.14
C ASP A 52 17.46 -18.34 -0.94
N ASP A 53 16.48 -17.79 -1.68
CA ASP A 53 16.75 -16.72 -2.66
C ASP A 53 17.31 -15.45 -1.99
N SER A 54 18.53 -15.09 -2.36
CA SER A 54 19.24 -13.89 -1.92
C SER A 54 18.79 -12.66 -2.71
N GLY A 55 19.23 -11.48 -2.30
CA GLY A 55 18.99 -10.24 -3.03
C GLY A 55 18.36 -9.16 -2.15
N ALA A 56 18.59 -7.91 -2.56
CA ALA A 56 18.30 -6.75 -1.73
C ALA A 56 16.79 -6.51 -1.57
N VAL A 57 16.37 -6.34 -0.32
CA VAL A 57 15.07 -5.79 0.08
C VAL A 57 15.32 -4.44 0.73
N HIS A 58 14.90 -3.36 0.07
CA HIS A 58 15.12 -1.99 0.57
C HIS A 58 13.87 -1.50 1.29
N CYS A 59 13.95 -1.30 2.60
CA CYS A 59 12.88 -0.75 3.41
C CYS A 59 13.17 0.72 3.72
N SER A 60 12.18 1.61 3.60
CA SER A 60 12.29 3.01 4.00
C SER A 60 10.98 3.53 4.58
N ARG A 61 11.06 4.49 5.49
CA ARG A 61 9.90 5.16 6.08
C ARG A 61 10.02 6.68 5.93
N TRP A 62 8.90 7.34 5.74
CA TRP A 62 8.86 8.75 5.33
C TRP A 62 7.99 9.58 6.25
N ALA A 63 8.33 10.86 6.42
CA ALA A 63 7.55 11.81 7.20
C ALA A 63 6.41 12.38 6.38
N ALA A 64 5.28 12.67 7.04
CA ALA A 64 4.16 13.39 6.45
C ALA A 64 4.60 14.68 5.77
N LEU A 65 4.06 14.93 4.58
CA LEU A 65 4.32 16.14 3.81
C LEU A 65 3.26 17.20 4.12
N ALA A 66 3.65 18.45 4.37
CA ALA A 66 2.70 19.54 4.52
C ALA A 66 2.05 19.88 3.16
N ILE A 67 0.75 19.63 3.02
CA ILE A 67 0.04 19.73 1.74
C ILE A 67 -0.64 21.09 1.48
N ASP A 68 -0.75 21.95 2.49
CA ASP A 68 -1.54 23.20 2.40
C ASP A 68 -1.03 24.17 1.34
N SER A 69 0.28 24.14 1.06
CA SER A 69 0.93 24.97 0.06
C SER A 69 0.99 24.34 -1.33
N LEU A 70 0.48 23.11 -1.49
CA LEU A 70 0.50 22.43 -2.78
C LEU A 70 -0.62 22.92 -3.69
N ILE A 71 -0.33 22.85 -4.99
CA ILE A 71 -1.29 23.11 -6.05
C ILE A 71 -1.67 21.77 -6.67
N TRP A 72 -2.97 21.47 -6.71
CA TRP A 72 -3.48 20.36 -7.50
C TRP A 72 -3.49 20.75 -8.98
N PRO A 73 -2.78 20.01 -9.85
CA PRO A 73 -2.63 20.38 -11.26
C PRO A 73 -3.80 19.96 -12.17
N GLY A 74 -4.81 19.24 -11.65
CA GLY A 74 -5.87 18.61 -12.45
C GLY A 74 -5.60 17.12 -12.74
N SER A 75 -6.51 16.45 -13.43
CA SER A 75 -6.46 15.00 -13.70
C SER A 75 -5.64 14.61 -14.94
N GLU A 76 -5.39 15.53 -15.89
CA GLU A 76 -4.70 15.25 -17.17
C GLU A 76 -3.22 14.86 -17.03
N ALA A 77 -2.65 14.99 -15.83
CA ALA A 77 -1.24 14.72 -15.57
C ALA A 77 -0.91 13.21 -15.44
N VAL A 78 -1.91 12.36 -15.27
CA VAL A 78 -1.74 10.94 -14.93
C VAL A 78 -2.31 10.05 -16.03
N GLU A 79 -1.50 9.12 -16.54
CA GLU A 79 -2.00 8.05 -17.41
C GLU A 79 -2.74 7.00 -16.56
N LEU A 80 -4.04 6.88 -16.76
CA LEU A 80 -4.90 6.00 -15.98
C LEU A 80 -5.23 4.71 -16.73
N ARG A 81 -5.04 3.56 -16.07
CA ARG A 81 -5.40 2.22 -16.56
C ARG A 81 -6.34 1.53 -15.58
N VAL A 82 -7.43 0.96 -16.07
CA VAL A 82 -8.40 0.24 -15.23
C VAL A 82 -8.24 -1.26 -15.45
N HIS A 83 -7.88 -1.97 -14.39
CA HIS A 83 -7.70 -3.42 -14.39
C HIS A 83 -8.85 -4.11 -13.65
N GLN A 84 -9.49 -5.09 -14.29
CA GLN A 84 -10.53 -5.90 -13.65
C GLN A 84 -9.91 -7.14 -13.03
N GLY A 85 -9.82 -7.14 -11.71
CA GLY A 85 -9.18 -8.20 -10.94
C GLY A 85 -8.55 -7.62 -9.68
N VAL A 86 -7.93 -8.51 -8.90
CA VAL A 86 -7.06 -8.15 -7.77
C VAL A 86 -5.65 -7.80 -8.27
N PHE A 87 -4.71 -7.51 -7.37
CA PHE A 87 -3.31 -7.27 -7.75
C PHE A 87 -2.69 -8.50 -8.40
N ASP A 88 -2.15 -8.33 -9.60
CA ASP A 88 -1.47 -9.36 -10.39
C ASP A 88 0.06 -9.24 -10.34
N TYR A 89 0.57 -8.12 -9.82
CA TYR A 89 2.00 -7.79 -9.73
C TYR A 89 2.71 -7.85 -11.08
N ALA A 90 2.01 -7.49 -12.17
CA ALA A 90 2.59 -7.49 -13.50
C ALA A 90 3.71 -6.44 -13.61
N ASP A 91 4.91 -6.88 -14.00
CA ASP A 91 6.05 -5.99 -14.22
C ASP A 91 5.85 -5.12 -15.46
N ALA A 92 5.92 -3.80 -15.30
CA ALA A 92 6.13 -2.88 -16.41
C ALA A 92 7.63 -2.71 -16.70
N LYS A 93 8.06 -3.10 -17.90
CA LYS A 93 9.46 -2.97 -18.33
C LYS A 93 9.94 -1.52 -18.42
N ASP A 94 9.02 -0.57 -18.58
CA ASP A 94 9.31 0.85 -18.80
C ASP A 94 9.01 1.74 -17.58
N ALA A 95 8.48 1.19 -16.49
CA ALA A 95 8.18 1.93 -15.27
C ALA A 95 8.63 1.20 -13.99
N VAL A 96 8.90 1.94 -12.92
CA VAL A 96 9.07 1.37 -11.58
C VAL A 96 7.68 1.23 -10.96
N SER A 97 7.25 -0.01 -10.80
CA SER A 97 5.90 -0.35 -10.32
C SER A 97 5.88 -0.48 -8.81
N TRP A 98 4.94 0.18 -8.16
CA TRP A 98 4.64 0.05 -6.73
C TRP A 98 3.22 -0.45 -6.55
N THR A 99 3.05 -1.52 -5.77
CA THR A 99 1.72 -2.03 -5.41
C THR A 99 1.36 -1.55 -4.02
N LEU A 100 0.17 -0.94 -3.89
CA LEU A 100 -0.32 -0.44 -2.63
C LEU A 100 -0.69 -1.60 -1.68
N ASN A 101 -0.20 -1.52 -0.45
CA ASN A 101 -0.65 -2.28 0.69
C ASN A 101 -1.63 -1.42 1.49
N PHE A 102 -2.84 -1.92 1.70
CA PHE A 102 -3.88 -1.28 2.49
C PHE A 102 -3.59 -1.55 3.98
N ALA A 103 -2.51 -0.93 4.45
CA ALA A 103 -1.89 -1.26 5.72
C ALA A 103 -2.73 -0.81 6.92
N HIS A 104 -2.49 -1.47 8.05
CA HIS A 104 -2.83 -0.96 9.37
C HIS A 104 -1.69 -0.04 9.88
N SER A 105 -1.98 0.81 10.88
CA SER A 105 -0.98 1.68 11.56
C SER A 105 0.22 0.90 12.07
N ASP A 106 -0.02 -0.30 12.59
CA ASP A 106 1.01 -1.28 12.93
C ASP A 106 1.31 -2.18 11.71
N LEU A 107 2.43 -1.91 11.03
CA LEU A 107 2.75 -2.42 9.69
C LEU A 107 2.74 -3.95 9.66
N PHE A 108 1.85 -4.57 8.87
CA PHE A 108 1.69 -6.02 8.74
C PHE A 108 1.28 -6.74 10.03
N CYS A 109 0.74 -6.06 11.04
CA CYS A 109 0.53 -6.64 12.37
C CYS A 109 -0.28 -7.94 12.42
N ALA A 110 -1.19 -8.13 11.47
CA ALA A 110 -2.09 -9.26 11.40
C ALA A 110 -1.58 -10.43 10.55
N TYR A 111 -0.39 -10.35 9.94
CA TYR A 111 0.08 -11.32 8.93
C TYR A 111 0.00 -12.79 9.39
N GLY A 112 0.33 -13.05 10.67
CA GLY A 112 0.34 -14.37 11.27
C GLY A 112 -1.00 -14.81 11.87
N GLY A 113 -2.01 -13.95 11.83
CA GLY A 113 -3.34 -14.14 12.39
C GLY A 113 -4.35 -14.83 11.45
N PRO A 114 -5.62 -14.91 11.85
CA PRO A 114 -6.66 -15.64 11.12
C PRO A 114 -7.31 -14.86 9.97
N HIS A 115 -7.04 -13.56 9.84
CA HIS A 115 -7.56 -12.75 8.75
C HIS A 115 -6.73 -12.93 7.48
N PHE A 116 -7.41 -12.75 6.35
CA PHE A 116 -6.85 -12.92 5.01
C PHE A 116 -7.45 -11.86 4.08
N ALA A 117 -7.26 -10.60 4.45
CA ALA A 117 -7.61 -9.44 3.66
C ALA A 117 -6.41 -9.01 2.80
N GLN A 118 -6.51 -7.86 2.13
CA GLN A 118 -5.52 -7.45 1.14
C GLN A 118 -4.09 -7.38 1.72
N ASP A 119 -3.92 -6.83 2.92
CA ASP A 119 -2.62 -6.77 3.59
C ASP A 119 -2.06 -8.18 3.83
N GLU A 120 -2.82 -9.04 4.51
CA GLU A 120 -2.28 -10.35 4.88
C GLU A 120 -2.17 -11.33 3.70
N ILE A 121 -2.90 -11.11 2.60
CA ILE A 121 -2.68 -11.80 1.31
C ILE A 121 -1.32 -11.41 0.76
N GLN A 122 -1.03 -10.10 0.68
CA GLN A 122 0.22 -9.62 0.11
C GLN A 122 1.44 -10.10 0.91
N VAL A 123 1.35 -10.13 2.24
CA VAL A 123 2.42 -10.69 3.10
C VAL A 123 2.54 -12.22 2.94
N ALA A 124 1.44 -12.95 2.74
CA ALA A 124 1.49 -14.39 2.48
C ALA A 124 2.15 -14.71 1.12
N GLU A 125 1.89 -13.89 0.09
CA GLU A 125 2.53 -14.03 -1.23
C GLU A 125 4.00 -13.59 -1.23
N HIS A 126 4.39 -12.70 -0.32
CA HIS A 126 5.75 -12.19 -0.14
C HIS A 126 6.27 -12.44 1.29
N PRO A 127 6.66 -13.68 1.65
CA PRO A 127 7.06 -14.02 3.02
C PRO A 127 8.17 -13.15 3.62
N ALA A 128 9.02 -12.54 2.79
CA ALA A 128 10.03 -11.59 3.22
C ALA A 128 9.44 -10.34 3.92
N LEU A 129 8.21 -9.92 3.61
CA LEU A 129 7.55 -8.79 4.27
C LEU A 129 7.31 -9.06 5.76
N ALA A 130 6.92 -10.29 6.11
CA ALA A 130 6.81 -10.70 7.52
C ALA A 130 8.16 -10.66 8.22
N SER A 131 9.23 -11.11 7.54
CA SER A 131 10.59 -11.04 8.09
C SER A 131 11.10 -9.60 8.25
N VAL A 132 10.76 -8.69 7.32
CA VAL A 132 11.03 -7.25 7.48
C VAL A 132 10.37 -6.77 8.78
N ARG A 133 9.09 -7.06 9.02
CA ARG A 133 8.42 -6.68 10.27
C ARG A 133 9.16 -7.22 11.49
N GLU A 134 9.50 -8.51 11.52
CA GLU A 134 10.18 -9.10 12.68
C GLU A 134 11.56 -8.48 12.92
N ALA A 135 12.30 -8.14 11.86
CA ALA A 135 13.55 -7.40 11.97
C ALA A 135 13.33 -6.00 12.54
N LEU A 136 12.35 -5.23 12.04
CA LEU A 136 12.05 -3.90 12.57
C LEU A 136 11.63 -3.95 14.04
N LEU A 137 10.84 -4.96 14.44
CA LEU A 137 10.49 -5.20 15.83
C LEU A 137 11.74 -5.48 16.69
N ALA A 138 12.62 -6.36 16.21
CA ALA A 138 13.83 -6.76 16.93
C ALA A 138 14.85 -5.63 17.09
N TYR A 139 15.06 -4.82 16.05
CA TYR A 139 16.07 -3.78 16.03
C TYR A 139 15.58 -2.45 16.61
N PHE A 140 14.31 -2.10 16.41
CA PHE A 140 13.88 -0.70 16.50
C PHE A 140 12.69 -0.44 17.44
N THR A 141 11.97 -1.48 17.89
CA THR A 141 10.92 -1.31 18.92
C THR A 141 11.38 -1.59 20.34
N GLY A 142 12.63 -2.01 20.52
CA GLY A 142 13.34 -2.02 21.80
C GLY A 142 12.50 -2.44 23.00
N ARG A 143 12.25 -3.74 23.19
CA ARG A 143 11.88 -4.27 24.53
C ARG A 143 13.03 -4.16 25.55
N ASP A 144 14.18 -3.63 25.14
CA ASP A 144 15.36 -3.48 25.95
C ASP A 144 15.82 -2.01 25.95
N GLU A 145 15.25 -1.23 26.87
CA GLU A 145 15.63 0.17 27.11
C GLU A 145 17.12 0.32 27.41
N ARG A 146 17.78 -0.71 27.96
CA ARG A 146 19.22 -0.70 28.23
C ARG A 146 20.03 -0.73 26.93
N ARG A 147 19.57 -1.52 25.94
CA ARG A 147 20.18 -1.53 24.60
C ARG A 147 19.98 -0.20 23.88
N ARG A 148 18.81 0.44 24.03
CA ARG A 148 18.55 1.77 23.43
C ARG A 148 19.41 2.87 24.08
N ALA A 149 19.62 2.80 25.39
CA ALA A 149 20.47 3.74 26.12
C ALA A 149 21.97 3.63 25.75
N SER A 150 22.43 2.45 25.33
CA SER A 150 23.81 2.22 24.89
C SER A 150 24.07 2.51 23.41
N MET A 151 23.03 2.83 22.62
CA MET A 151 23.18 3.17 21.21
C MET A 151 23.75 4.58 21.01
N SER A 152 24.62 4.72 20.00
CA SER A 152 25.04 6.03 19.53
C SER A 152 23.83 6.83 19.03
N GLU A 153 23.94 8.16 19.03
CA GLU A 153 22.86 9.04 18.54
C GLU A 153 22.44 8.73 17.10
N PRO A 154 23.35 8.48 16.13
CA PRO A 154 22.96 8.04 14.78
C PRO A 154 22.17 6.73 14.76
N ALA A 155 22.56 5.77 15.62
CA ALA A 155 21.86 4.49 15.69
C ALA A 155 20.46 4.64 16.31
N ARG A 156 20.31 5.52 17.32
CA ARG A 156 18.99 5.87 17.88
C ARG A 156 18.11 6.58 16.86
N ALA A 157 18.63 7.55 16.12
CA ALA A 157 17.87 8.23 15.07
C ALA A 157 17.39 7.26 13.98
N LEU A 158 18.23 6.30 13.56
CA LEU A 158 17.82 5.25 12.64
C LEU A 158 16.71 4.36 13.25
N ALA A 159 16.84 3.99 14.52
CA ALA A 159 15.83 3.20 15.21
C ALA A 159 14.48 3.91 15.30
N ASP A 160 14.51 5.17 15.71
CA ASP A 160 13.33 6.02 15.77
C ASP A 160 12.73 6.21 14.39
N GLY A 161 13.58 6.25 13.35
CA GLY A 161 13.22 6.38 11.94
C GLY A 161 12.65 5.12 11.27
N MET A 162 12.84 3.94 11.86
CA MET A 162 12.51 2.63 11.28
C MET A 162 11.52 1.81 12.12
N LEU A 163 10.60 2.46 12.86
CA LEU A 163 9.54 1.72 13.56
C LEU A 163 8.59 1.06 12.53
N PRO A 164 8.05 -0.13 12.83
CA PRO A 164 7.14 -0.87 11.96
C PRO A 164 5.73 -0.27 12.01
N CYS A 165 5.59 1.00 11.64
CA CYS A 165 4.31 1.69 11.66
C CYS A 165 4.14 2.60 10.45
N THR A 166 2.89 2.70 9.98
CA THR A 166 2.47 3.58 8.89
C THR A 166 1.82 4.87 9.37
N VAL A 167 1.59 5.01 10.68
CA VAL A 167 1.11 6.22 11.36
C VAL A 167 1.83 6.39 12.70
N VAL A 168 2.26 7.61 13.02
CA VAL A 168 2.84 7.99 14.32
C VAL A 168 2.16 9.26 14.82
N ALA A 169 1.62 9.22 16.04
CA ALA A 169 0.93 10.37 16.66
C ALA A 169 -0.15 11.00 15.74
N GLY A 170 -0.91 10.16 15.03
CA GLY A 170 -1.95 10.59 14.09
C GLY A 170 -1.44 11.17 12.77
N ARG A 171 -0.11 11.19 12.53
CA ARG A 171 0.49 11.64 11.27
C ARG A 171 0.92 10.45 10.41
N PRO A 172 0.71 10.51 9.09
CA PRO A 172 1.11 9.43 8.20
C PRO A 172 2.62 9.29 8.12
N THR A 173 3.09 8.05 8.20
CA THR A 173 4.49 7.67 8.02
C THR A 173 4.61 6.49 7.06
N PRO A 174 4.30 6.66 5.76
CA PRO A 174 4.23 5.55 4.81
C PRO A 174 5.57 4.81 4.73
N VAL A 175 5.48 3.49 4.53
CA VAL A 175 6.62 2.56 4.46
C VAL A 175 6.72 2.00 3.05
N LEU A 176 7.91 2.05 2.47
CA LEU A 176 8.20 1.53 1.14
C LEU A 176 9.16 0.36 1.25
N ILE A 177 8.83 -0.75 0.59
CA ILE A 177 9.66 -1.96 0.55
C ILE A 177 9.88 -2.33 -0.91
N ALA A 178 11.08 -2.07 -1.43
CA ALA A 178 11.45 -2.40 -2.80
C ALA A 178 12.14 -3.76 -2.90
N GLY A 179 11.91 -4.46 -4.01
CA GLY A 179 12.59 -5.72 -4.33
C GLY A 179 12.14 -6.94 -3.51
N ALA A 180 10.97 -6.90 -2.87
CA ALA A 180 10.46 -8.01 -2.07
C ALA A 180 10.16 -9.24 -2.96
N PRO A 181 10.68 -10.43 -2.63
CA PRO A 181 10.41 -11.63 -3.40
C PRO A 181 8.96 -12.10 -3.20
N ARG A 182 8.24 -12.24 -4.30
CA ARG A 182 6.94 -12.91 -4.37
C ARG A 182 7.15 -14.38 -4.68
N ARG A 183 6.68 -15.25 -3.80
CA ARG A 183 6.97 -16.69 -3.84
C ARG A 183 5.76 -17.56 -4.14
N CYS A 184 4.56 -17.03 -3.99
CA CYS A 184 3.35 -17.75 -4.35
C CYS A 184 2.23 -16.81 -4.77
N VAL A 185 1.17 -17.39 -5.33
CA VAL A 185 -0.13 -16.78 -5.56
C VAL A 185 -1.16 -17.54 -4.75
N VAL A 186 -2.05 -16.83 -4.06
CA VAL A 186 -3.17 -17.45 -3.34
C VAL A 186 -4.48 -17.00 -3.97
N ALA A 187 -5.17 -17.92 -4.63
CA ALA A 187 -6.48 -17.67 -5.23
C ALA A 187 -7.56 -17.54 -4.13
N THR A 188 -8.18 -16.37 -4.04
CA THR A 188 -9.19 -16.07 -2.99
C THR A 188 -10.61 -15.93 -3.52
N ASP A 189 -10.78 -15.99 -4.83
CA ASP A 189 -12.04 -15.92 -5.56
C ASP A 189 -13.00 -17.08 -5.23
N ILE A 190 -14.29 -16.84 -5.51
CA ILE A 190 -15.33 -17.86 -5.41
C ILE A 190 -15.14 -18.91 -6.51
N ASP A 191 -14.93 -20.16 -6.10
CA ASP A 191 -14.82 -21.32 -7.00
C ASP A 191 -15.38 -22.57 -6.29
N PRO A 192 -16.68 -22.87 -6.47
CA PRO A 192 -17.30 -24.07 -5.91
C PRO A 192 -16.66 -25.37 -6.39
N ALA A 193 -16.15 -25.42 -7.62
CA ALA A 193 -15.57 -26.62 -8.21
C ALA A 193 -14.23 -26.99 -7.56
N ARG A 194 -13.52 -26.01 -6.98
CA ARG A 194 -12.27 -26.21 -6.22
C ARG A 194 -12.46 -26.14 -4.70
N GLY A 195 -13.70 -26.31 -4.21
CA GLY A 195 -13.99 -26.36 -2.78
C GLY A 195 -13.97 -25.01 -2.07
N ARG A 196 -13.99 -23.88 -2.79
CA ARG A 196 -14.08 -22.52 -2.25
C ARG A 196 -15.37 -21.80 -2.71
N PRO A 197 -16.57 -22.35 -2.44
CA PRO A 197 -17.84 -21.81 -2.95
C PRO A 197 -18.18 -20.40 -2.47
N LEU A 198 -17.54 -19.93 -1.41
CA LEU A 198 -17.68 -18.57 -0.87
C LEU A 198 -16.35 -17.80 -0.88
N GLY A 199 -15.35 -18.29 -1.62
CA GLY A 199 -13.99 -17.76 -1.65
C GLY A 199 -13.22 -17.97 -0.34
N LEU A 200 -12.02 -17.41 -0.28
CA LEU A 200 -11.13 -17.49 0.89
C LEU A 200 -10.89 -16.14 1.58
N TYR A 201 -11.50 -15.04 1.10
CA TYR A 201 -11.27 -13.72 1.68
C TYR A 201 -11.71 -13.60 3.16
N GLY A 202 -10.93 -12.86 3.95
CA GLY A 202 -11.20 -12.60 5.36
C GLY A 202 -11.08 -13.84 6.24
N ARG A 203 -11.97 -14.01 7.23
CA ARG A 203 -11.96 -15.17 8.15
C ARG A 203 -12.28 -16.52 7.49
N ARG A 204 -12.73 -16.54 6.23
CA ARG A 204 -13.00 -17.78 5.50
C ARG A 204 -11.72 -18.58 5.28
N PHE A 205 -10.59 -17.91 5.03
CA PHE A 205 -9.29 -18.56 4.89
C PHE A 205 -8.93 -19.43 6.08
N ALA A 206 -9.04 -18.92 7.31
CA ALA A 206 -8.69 -19.68 8.51
C ALA A 206 -9.64 -20.86 8.78
N ARG A 207 -10.86 -20.84 8.23
CA ARG A 207 -11.86 -21.90 8.37
C ARG A 207 -11.79 -22.95 7.24
N ALA A 208 -11.10 -22.64 6.14
CA ALA A 208 -10.97 -23.55 5.01
C ALA A 208 -10.13 -24.77 5.39
N SER A 209 -10.42 -25.91 4.75
CA SER A 209 -9.61 -27.11 4.95
C SER A 209 -8.20 -26.90 4.36
N PRO A 210 -7.17 -27.60 4.91
CA PRO A 210 -5.82 -27.55 4.36
C PRO A 210 -5.76 -27.93 2.87
N GLU A 211 -6.62 -28.84 2.41
CA GLU A 211 -6.69 -29.25 1.00
C GLU A 211 -7.12 -28.10 0.09
N VAL A 212 -8.18 -27.36 0.47
CA VAL A 212 -8.65 -26.19 -0.29
C VAL A 212 -7.56 -25.12 -0.37
N VAL A 213 -6.87 -24.85 0.75
CA VAL A 213 -5.78 -23.87 0.78
C VAL A 213 -4.61 -24.32 -0.10
N ARG A 214 -4.27 -25.62 -0.10
CA ARG A 214 -3.24 -26.18 -0.97
C ARG A 214 -3.60 -26.02 -2.44
N MET A 215 -4.84 -26.33 -2.82
CA MET A 215 -5.33 -26.16 -4.21
C MET A 215 -5.39 -24.68 -4.64
N ALA A 216 -5.60 -23.77 -3.69
CA ALA A 216 -5.62 -22.33 -3.95
C ALA A 216 -4.23 -21.70 -4.05
N THR A 217 -3.18 -22.38 -3.58
CA THR A 217 -1.83 -21.81 -3.49
C THR A 217 -0.93 -22.36 -4.58
N THR A 218 -0.41 -21.48 -5.43
CA THR A 218 0.55 -21.83 -6.50
C THR A 218 1.89 -21.22 -6.19
N ARG A 219 2.93 -22.04 -6.03
CA ARG A 219 4.32 -21.57 -5.88
C ARG A 219 4.81 -20.96 -7.19
N LEU A 220 5.54 -19.85 -7.11
CA LEU A 220 6.23 -19.23 -8.24
C LEU A 220 7.67 -19.76 -8.33
N VAL A 221 8.04 -20.27 -9.51
CA VAL A 221 9.39 -20.75 -9.80
C VAL A 221 9.79 -20.27 -11.20
N PRO A 222 10.76 -19.34 -11.33
CA PRO A 222 11.44 -18.62 -10.25
C PRO A 222 10.50 -17.65 -9.50
N PRO A 223 10.86 -17.21 -8.27
CA PRO A 223 10.14 -16.12 -7.61
C PRO A 223 10.23 -14.84 -8.45
N THR A 224 9.20 -14.00 -8.39
CA THR A 224 9.24 -12.65 -8.96
C THR A 224 9.56 -11.62 -7.87
N ARG A 225 9.80 -10.36 -8.24
CA ARG A 225 10.03 -9.29 -7.27
C ARG A 225 9.00 -8.19 -7.43
N SER A 226 8.66 -7.54 -6.33
CA SER A 226 7.68 -6.45 -6.34
C SER A 226 8.09 -5.36 -5.36
N ASN A 227 7.70 -4.12 -5.66
CA ASN A 227 7.84 -3.01 -4.74
C ASN A 227 6.48 -2.72 -4.09
N ILE A 228 6.48 -2.56 -2.78
CA ILE A 228 5.29 -2.42 -1.95
C ILE A 228 5.30 -1.03 -1.31
N LEU A 229 4.20 -0.31 -1.43
CA LEU A 229 3.94 0.94 -0.71
C LEU A 229 2.90 0.65 0.36
N ALA A 230 3.21 0.83 1.63
CA ALA A 230 2.29 0.60 2.74
C ALA A 230 1.88 1.92 3.40
N MET A 231 0.57 2.19 3.41
CA MET A 231 -0.02 3.35 4.07
C MET A 231 -1.45 3.03 4.54
N GLU A 232 -1.80 3.58 5.70
CA GLU A 232 -3.09 3.35 6.35
C GLU A 232 -4.12 4.41 5.96
N ALA A 233 -5.34 3.98 5.61
CA ALA A 233 -6.48 4.89 5.46
C ALA A 233 -7.13 5.18 6.82
N PRO A 234 -7.90 6.25 7.01
CA PRO A 234 -8.69 6.42 8.23
C PRO A 234 -9.71 5.29 8.41
N ALA A 235 -9.89 4.82 9.64
CA ALA A 235 -10.72 3.66 9.94
C ALA A 235 -12.05 4.03 10.62
N CYS A 236 -13.14 3.42 10.14
CA CYS A 236 -14.40 3.22 10.87
C CYS A 236 -15.09 4.51 11.37
N LEU A 237 -14.94 5.60 10.63
CA LEU A 237 -15.62 6.86 10.91
C LEU A 237 -17.07 6.83 10.43
N ARG A 238 -17.85 7.85 10.80
CA ARG A 238 -19.29 7.93 10.52
C ARG A 238 -19.68 9.33 10.08
N GLY A 239 -20.78 9.41 9.34
CA GLY A 239 -21.35 10.68 8.91
C GLY A 239 -20.72 11.20 7.61
N VAL A 240 -20.81 12.51 7.42
CA VAL A 240 -20.25 13.21 6.26
C VAL A 240 -18.74 13.37 6.46
N TYR A 241 -17.96 13.24 5.38
CA TYR A 241 -16.52 13.52 5.42
C TYR A 241 -16.26 14.98 5.76
N THR A 242 -15.38 15.23 6.73
CA THR A 242 -14.96 16.60 7.10
C THR A 242 -13.74 17.03 6.30
N GLU A 243 -13.49 18.34 6.17
CA GLU A 243 -12.27 18.87 5.55
C GLU A 243 -11.00 18.32 6.21
N GLU A 244 -10.97 18.19 7.54
CA GLU A 244 -9.85 17.59 8.27
C GLU A 244 -9.60 16.12 7.87
N GLN A 245 -10.66 15.34 7.69
CA GLN A 245 -10.54 13.94 7.24
C GLN A 245 -10.01 13.87 5.80
N LEU A 246 -10.54 14.71 4.91
CA LEU A 246 -10.09 14.79 3.52
C LEU A 246 -8.62 15.22 3.44
N HIS A 247 -8.24 16.21 4.25
CA HIS A 247 -6.87 16.68 4.40
C HIS A 247 -5.94 15.54 4.82
N HIS A 248 -6.29 14.81 5.89
CA HIS A 248 -5.49 13.69 6.37
C HIS A 248 -5.34 12.57 5.33
N ILE A 249 -6.42 12.25 4.59
CA ILE A 249 -6.36 11.23 3.51
C ILE A 249 -5.41 11.67 2.39
N LEU A 250 -5.50 12.93 1.97
CA LEU A 250 -4.60 13.50 0.95
C LEU A 250 -3.17 13.61 1.44
N GLU A 251 -2.94 14.04 2.69
CA GLU A 251 -1.61 14.09 3.30
C GLU A 251 -0.96 12.71 3.25
N THR A 252 -1.73 11.67 3.61
CA THR A 252 -1.27 10.29 3.57
C THR A 252 -0.92 9.82 2.16
N ALA A 253 -1.85 9.97 1.22
CA ALA A 253 -1.66 9.49 -0.15
C ALA A 253 -0.58 10.27 -0.91
N ILE A 254 -0.55 11.60 -0.80
CA ILE A 254 0.49 12.45 -1.42
C ILE A 254 1.86 12.11 -0.83
N THR A 255 1.96 11.93 0.48
CA THR A 255 3.24 11.53 1.11
C THR A 255 3.71 10.17 0.56
N GLY A 256 2.83 9.18 0.52
CA GLY A 256 3.17 7.83 0.03
C GLY A 256 3.58 7.82 -1.44
N PHE A 257 2.83 8.52 -2.30
CA PHE A 257 3.11 8.57 -3.73
C PHE A 257 4.35 9.39 -4.05
N SER A 258 4.55 10.52 -3.38
CA SER A 258 5.79 11.29 -3.52
C SER A 258 7.02 10.52 -3.04
N ALA A 259 6.89 9.73 -1.97
CA ALA A 259 7.96 8.82 -1.54
C ALA A 259 8.22 7.74 -2.60
N ALA A 260 7.18 7.15 -3.19
CA ALA A 260 7.33 6.14 -4.25
C ALA A 260 8.04 6.71 -5.48
N ARG A 261 7.72 7.95 -5.87
CA ARG A 261 8.42 8.65 -6.94
C ARG A 261 9.88 8.92 -6.61
N ALA A 262 10.17 9.38 -5.38
CA ALA A 262 11.53 9.62 -4.93
C ALA A 262 12.38 8.33 -4.95
N VAL A 263 11.86 7.21 -4.42
CA VAL A 263 12.56 5.93 -4.45
C VAL A 263 12.68 5.40 -5.88
N SER A 264 11.68 5.58 -6.73
CA SER A 264 11.76 5.18 -8.15
C SER A 264 12.89 5.90 -8.88
N GLY A 265 13.07 7.20 -8.62
CA GLY A 265 14.17 7.98 -9.17
C GLY A 265 15.55 7.52 -8.69
N GLU A 266 15.65 6.90 -7.51
CA GLU A 266 16.87 6.28 -6.99
C GLU A 266 17.11 4.89 -7.59
N LEU A 267 16.06 4.07 -7.69
CA LEU A 267 16.13 2.69 -8.21
C LEU A 267 16.39 2.64 -9.72
N ALA A 268 15.77 3.55 -10.47
CA ALA A 268 15.93 3.63 -11.91
C ALA A 268 15.68 5.06 -12.44
N PRO A 269 16.72 5.92 -12.40
CA PRO A 269 16.64 7.29 -12.88
C PRO A 269 16.04 7.39 -14.29
N GLY A 270 15.08 8.30 -14.48
CA GLY A 270 14.44 8.57 -15.77
C GLY A 270 13.33 7.58 -16.16
N ARG A 271 13.09 6.50 -15.41
CA ARG A 271 11.90 5.66 -15.61
C ARG A 271 10.67 6.28 -14.95
N ALA A 272 9.51 6.10 -15.58
CA ALA A 272 8.23 6.51 -15.03
C ALA A 272 7.94 5.77 -13.72
N THR A 273 7.22 6.42 -12.80
CA THR A 273 6.68 5.78 -11.59
C THR A 273 5.25 5.34 -11.87
N MET A 274 4.93 4.11 -11.51
CA MET A 274 3.59 3.56 -11.65
C MET A 274 3.06 3.04 -10.31
N ILE A 275 1.83 3.43 -9.98
CA ILE A 275 1.14 2.97 -8.77
C ILE A 275 0.02 1.99 -9.16
N HIS A 276 0.09 0.78 -8.63
CA HIS A 276 -1.03 -0.17 -8.61
C HIS A 276 -1.81 0.01 -7.32
N THR A 277 -3.08 0.35 -7.43
CA THR A 277 -3.96 0.57 -6.27
C THR A 277 -5.37 0.04 -6.53
N GLY A 278 -6.27 0.20 -5.57
CA GLY A 278 -7.69 -0.10 -5.70
C GLY A 278 -8.50 0.69 -4.67
N TYR A 279 -9.54 0.06 -4.13
CA TYR A 279 -10.41 0.66 -3.11
C TYR A 279 -9.78 0.68 -1.70
N TRP A 280 -8.66 1.40 -1.57
CA TRP A 280 -7.95 1.65 -0.33
C TRP A 280 -8.90 2.23 0.73
N GLY A 281 -8.92 1.63 1.93
CA GLY A 281 -9.77 2.06 3.04
C GLY A 281 -11.28 1.79 2.88
N CYS A 282 -11.75 1.12 1.82
CA CYS A 282 -13.19 1.01 1.55
C CYS A 282 -13.84 -0.32 2.00
N GLY A 283 -13.05 -1.30 2.46
CA GLY A 283 -13.55 -2.59 2.98
C GLY A 283 -13.83 -2.50 4.48
N ALA A 284 -12.98 -3.13 5.28
CA ALA A 284 -13.08 -3.13 6.74
C ALA A 284 -13.12 -1.71 7.36
N TYR A 285 -12.55 -0.71 6.68
CA TYR A 285 -12.48 0.67 7.18
C TYR A 285 -13.70 1.52 6.79
N GLY A 286 -14.56 1.03 5.89
CA GLY A 286 -15.85 1.67 5.56
C GLY A 286 -15.75 2.95 4.73
N GLY A 287 -14.62 3.23 4.07
CA GLY A 287 -14.48 4.39 3.21
C GLY A 287 -15.41 4.36 1.98
N ASP A 288 -15.82 5.56 1.52
CA ASP A 288 -16.59 5.70 0.29
C ASP A 288 -15.71 5.42 -0.94
N ARG A 289 -16.13 4.45 -1.77
CA ARG A 289 -15.35 4.00 -2.93
C ARG A 289 -15.16 5.07 -4.00
N THR A 290 -16.12 5.99 -4.16
CA THR A 290 -16.04 7.05 -5.16
C THR A 290 -15.07 8.13 -4.68
N LEU A 291 -15.26 8.65 -3.47
CA LEU A 291 -14.38 9.65 -2.87
C LEU A 291 -12.94 9.13 -2.74
N MET A 292 -12.73 7.94 -2.19
CA MET A 292 -11.38 7.39 -2.00
C MET A 292 -10.66 7.15 -3.33
N ALA A 293 -11.37 6.86 -4.42
CA ALA A 293 -10.79 6.81 -5.75
C ALA A 293 -10.39 8.22 -6.24
N MET A 294 -11.26 9.23 -6.07
CA MET A 294 -10.95 10.62 -6.42
C MET A 294 -9.71 11.14 -5.68
N LEU A 295 -9.65 10.93 -4.36
CA LEU A 295 -8.53 11.39 -3.52
C LEU A 295 -7.19 10.76 -3.93
N GLN A 296 -7.19 9.48 -4.31
CA GLN A 296 -5.99 8.83 -4.84
C GLN A 296 -5.55 9.41 -6.19
N LEU A 297 -6.47 9.76 -7.08
CA LEU A 297 -6.13 10.40 -8.36
C LEU A 297 -5.60 11.83 -8.16
N VAL A 298 -6.18 12.59 -7.23
CA VAL A 298 -5.64 13.91 -6.81
C VAL A 298 -4.22 13.76 -6.27
N ALA A 299 -3.99 12.78 -5.39
CA ALA A 299 -2.67 12.52 -4.85
C ALA A 299 -1.67 12.12 -5.95
N ALA A 300 -2.05 11.25 -6.88
CA ALA A 300 -1.19 10.82 -7.98
C ALA A 300 -0.76 12.01 -8.85
N ALA A 301 -1.71 12.86 -9.24
CA ALA A 301 -1.43 14.05 -10.03
C ALA A 301 -0.52 15.04 -9.28
N THR A 302 -0.79 15.27 -8.01
CA THR A 302 -0.04 16.23 -7.17
C THR A 302 1.39 15.75 -6.88
N SER A 303 1.58 14.45 -6.70
CA SER A 303 2.89 13.82 -6.50
C SER A 303 3.69 13.66 -7.81
N GLY A 304 3.09 13.96 -8.96
CA GLY A 304 3.73 13.78 -10.27
C GLY A 304 3.91 12.31 -10.65
N ILE A 305 3.00 11.44 -10.22
CA ILE A 305 2.95 10.03 -10.64
C ILE A 305 2.51 9.99 -12.09
N GLU A 306 3.30 9.32 -12.92
CA GLU A 306 3.04 9.26 -14.35
C GLU A 306 1.93 8.27 -14.70
N ARG A 307 1.81 7.16 -13.96
CA ARG A 307 0.83 6.09 -14.24
C ARG A 307 0.13 5.56 -13.01
N VAL A 308 -1.18 5.36 -13.13
CA VAL A 308 -1.98 4.64 -12.12
C VAL A 308 -2.69 3.46 -12.77
N VAL A 309 -2.52 2.28 -12.20
CA VAL A 309 -3.32 1.09 -12.50
C VAL A 309 -4.32 0.90 -11.35
N PHE A 310 -5.60 1.13 -11.62
CA PHE A 310 -6.65 0.99 -10.63
C PHE A 310 -7.35 -0.38 -10.78
N HIS A 311 -7.19 -1.23 -9.78
CA HIS A 311 -7.77 -2.56 -9.68
C HIS A 311 -9.19 -2.47 -9.11
N VAL A 312 -10.18 -2.75 -9.95
CA VAL A 312 -11.60 -2.57 -9.60
C VAL A 312 -12.28 -3.85 -9.10
N VAL A 313 -11.58 -4.99 -9.12
CA VAL A 313 -12.05 -6.33 -8.74
C VAL A 313 -13.16 -6.88 -9.64
N ASP A 314 -14.29 -6.19 -9.74
CA ASP A 314 -15.48 -6.62 -10.45
C ASP A 314 -16.12 -5.50 -11.30
N ARG A 315 -17.28 -5.79 -11.89
CA ARG A 315 -18.03 -4.84 -12.73
C ARG A 315 -18.57 -3.65 -11.94
N GLN A 316 -19.07 -3.86 -10.73
CA GLN A 316 -19.63 -2.79 -9.90
C GLN A 316 -18.52 -1.82 -9.47
N GLY A 317 -17.34 -2.35 -9.16
CA GLY A 317 -16.13 -1.56 -8.99
C GLY A 317 -15.85 -0.73 -10.24
N ARG A 318 -15.79 -1.35 -11.43
CA ARG A 318 -15.54 -0.61 -12.68
C ARG A 318 -16.47 0.60 -12.86
N GLU A 319 -17.77 0.40 -12.65
CA GLU A 319 -18.78 1.46 -12.74
C GLU A 319 -18.58 2.55 -11.67
N THR A 320 -18.23 2.16 -10.44
CA THR A 320 -17.95 3.09 -9.34
C THR A 320 -16.71 3.94 -9.61
N PHE A 321 -15.65 3.32 -10.15
CA PHE A 321 -14.43 4.01 -10.52
C PHE A 321 -14.66 4.97 -11.71
N ALA A 322 -15.43 4.56 -12.71
CA ALA A 322 -15.78 5.42 -13.84
C ALA A 322 -16.50 6.70 -13.39
N ARG A 323 -17.44 6.60 -12.44
CA ARG A 323 -18.10 7.77 -11.83
C ARG A 323 -17.12 8.67 -11.08
N ALA A 324 -16.19 8.09 -10.33
CA ALA A 324 -15.16 8.84 -9.61
C ALA A 324 -14.26 9.63 -10.56
N SER A 325 -13.77 8.99 -11.63
CA SER A 325 -12.95 9.63 -12.65
C SER A 325 -13.69 10.78 -13.33
N ALA A 326 -14.93 10.53 -13.79
CA ALA A 326 -15.72 11.56 -14.47
C ALA A 326 -16.03 12.77 -13.58
N ALA A 327 -16.37 12.53 -12.30
CA ALA A 327 -16.58 13.60 -11.33
C ALA A 327 -15.31 14.42 -11.10
N LEU A 328 -14.15 13.76 -11.01
CA LEU A 328 -12.87 14.44 -10.86
C LEU A 328 -12.48 15.24 -12.11
N ASP A 329 -12.77 14.73 -13.31
CA ASP A 329 -12.52 15.44 -14.57
C ASP A 329 -13.38 16.71 -14.68
N THR A 330 -14.63 16.65 -14.20
CA THR A 330 -15.49 17.84 -14.13
C THR A 330 -14.93 18.87 -13.14
N LEU A 331 -14.54 18.44 -11.93
CA LEU A 331 -13.88 19.32 -10.96
C LEU A 331 -12.58 19.91 -11.51
N ALA A 332 -11.80 19.13 -12.26
CA ALA A 332 -10.55 19.61 -12.85
C ALA A 332 -10.82 20.70 -13.89
N GLY A 333 -11.86 20.56 -14.72
CA GLY A 333 -12.24 21.58 -15.70
C GLY A 333 -12.71 22.91 -15.09
N GLU A 334 -13.28 22.86 -13.88
CA GLU A 334 -13.80 24.03 -13.18
C GLU A 334 -12.76 24.69 -12.28
N LEU A 335 -11.93 23.89 -11.61
CA LEU A 335 -11.08 24.32 -10.51
C LEU A 335 -9.58 24.36 -10.86
N ALA A 336 -9.09 23.41 -11.67
CA ALA A 336 -7.64 23.22 -11.81
C ALA A 336 -6.95 24.26 -12.74
N PRO A 337 -5.71 24.69 -12.41
CA PRO A 337 -4.96 24.37 -11.20
C PRO A 337 -5.46 25.15 -9.97
N ALA A 338 -5.48 24.50 -8.81
CA ALA A 338 -6.03 25.08 -7.56
C ALA A 338 -5.18 24.79 -6.33
N PRO A 339 -5.18 25.67 -5.32
CA PRO A 339 -4.68 25.34 -3.99
C PRO A 339 -5.35 24.08 -3.43
N MET A 340 -4.57 23.26 -2.71
CA MET A 340 -5.09 22.03 -2.11
C MET A 340 -6.26 22.29 -1.14
N SER A 341 -6.23 23.40 -0.41
CA SER A 341 -7.31 23.82 0.49
C SER A 341 -8.64 24.06 -0.24
N GLU A 342 -8.61 24.67 -1.42
CA GLU A 342 -9.80 24.90 -2.24
C GLU A 342 -10.36 23.58 -2.78
N MET A 343 -9.48 22.68 -3.24
CA MET A 343 -9.89 21.34 -3.66
C MET A 343 -10.54 20.53 -2.52
N ILE A 344 -9.98 20.61 -1.31
CA ILE A 344 -10.55 19.98 -0.11
C ILE A 344 -11.95 20.55 0.21
N ALA A 345 -12.10 21.87 0.19
CA ALA A 345 -13.38 22.53 0.45
C ALA A 345 -14.45 22.12 -0.59
N CYS A 346 -14.08 22.06 -1.88
CA CYS A 346 -14.97 21.58 -2.94
C CYS A 346 -15.41 20.13 -2.71
N LEU A 347 -14.48 19.23 -2.38
CA LEU A 347 -14.81 17.83 -2.08
C LEU A 347 -15.69 17.68 -0.82
N ALA A 348 -15.46 18.47 0.22
CA ALA A 348 -16.30 18.49 1.41
C ALA A 348 -17.73 18.93 1.10
N ALA A 349 -17.89 19.95 0.25
CA ALA A 349 -19.19 20.45 -0.18
C ALA A 349 -20.01 19.42 -0.98
N MET A 350 -19.36 18.43 -1.60
CA MET A 350 -20.06 17.32 -2.29
C MET A 350 -20.80 16.38 -1.31
N GLY A 351 -20.52 16.45 -0.01
CA GLY A 351 -21.33 15.77 1.01
C GLY A 351 -21.22 14.24 1.02
N PHE A 352 -20.11 13.69 0.53
CA PHE A 352 -19.82 12.25 0.63
C PHE A 352 -19.94 11.75 2.07
N ARG A 353 -20.34 10.50 2.25
CA ARG A 353 -20.57 9.89 3.56
C ARG A 353 -19.76 8.62 3.72
N TRP A 354 -19.27 8.39 4.92
CA TRP A 354 -18.68 7.11 5.30
C TRP A 354 -19.70 5.98 5.07
N GLY A 355 -19.20 4.90 4.46
CA GLY A 355 -19.94 3.67 4.26
C GLY A 355 -20.01 2.81 5.51
N VAL A 356 -20.38 1.55 5.32
CA VAL A 356 -20.41 0.55 6.38
C VAL A 356 -19.20 -0.37 6.22
N SER A 357 -18.46 -0.57 7.30
CA SER A 357 -17.41 -1.59 7.37
C SER A 357 -17.97 -2.96 6.99
N ASP A 358 -17.28 -3.69 6.11
CA ASP A 358 -17.69 -5.05 5.74
C ASP A 358 -17.34 -6.11 6.82
N GLY A 359 -16.73 -5.68 7.94
CA GLY A 359 -16.50 -6.51 9.12
C GLY A 359 -15.54 -7.68 8.91
N ASN A 360 -14.71 -7.62 7.86
CA ASN A 360 -13.72 -8.65 7.60
C ASN A 360 -12.72 -8.86 8.73
#